data_AF-A0A9X8YLY5-F1
#
_entry.id   AF-A0A9X8YLY5-F1
#
_cell.length_a   1.000
_cell.length_b   1.000
_cell.length_c   1.000
_cell.angle_alpha   90.00
_cell.angle_beta   90.00
_cell.angle_gamma   90.00
#
_symmetry.space_group_name_H-M   'P 1'
#
loop_
_entity.id
_entity.type
_entity.pdbx_description
1 polymer ?
#
loop_
_entity_poly.entity_id
_entity_poly.type
_entity_poly.pdbx_seq_one_letter_code
_entity_poly.pdbx_strand_id
1 'polypeptide(L)' 'AKIYRSAVNGDLVYVHVKYQNNPQDRGTASVDIYRVNDQGKITEHWDVNQDVPEKSANDNTMF' A
#
# COMPACT_ATOMS: atom_id res chain seq x y z
N ALA A 1 -7.71 -3.06 6.45
CA ALA A 1 -6.41 -2.64 5.90
C ALA A 1 -5.50 -2.20 7.04
N LYS A 2 -4.21 -2.53 7.00
CA LYS A 2 -3.20 -2.06 7.97
C LYS A 2 -2.13 -1.26 7.24
N ILE A 3 -1.98 0.01 7.59
CA ILE A 3 -0.93 0.88 7.07
C ILE A 3 0.37 0.62 7.85
N TYR A 4 1.47 0.37 7.15
CA TYR A 4 2.78 0.15 7.77
C TYR A 4 3.65 1.40 7.75
N ARG A 5 3.57 2.17 6.68
CA ARG A 5 4.34 3.40 6.49
C ARG A 5 3.71 4.26 5.40
N SER A 6 4.00 5.54 5.45
CA SER A 6 3.67 6.49 4.42
C SER A 6 4.84 7.43 4.16
N ALA A 7 4.85 8.03 2.98
CA ALA A 7 5.81 9.05 2.58
C ALA A 7 5.14 10.08 1.69
N VAL A 8 5.75 11.26 1.55
CA VAL A 8 5.24 12.35 0.71
C VAL A 8 6.39 12.92 -0.12
N ASN A 9 6.12 13.23 -1.38
CA ASN A 9 7.01 13.99 -2.25
C ASN A 9 6.19 14.95 -3.12
N GLY A 10 6.28 16.26 -2.84
CA GLY A 10 5.44 17.26 -3.49
C GLY A 10 3.95 17.00 -3.23
N ASP A 11 3.17 16.90 -4.29
CA ASP A 11 1.73 16.63 -4.27
C ASP A 11 1.38 15.13 -4.27
N LEU A 12 2.38 14.25 -4.23
CA LEU A 12 2.21 12.81 -4.19
C LEU A 12 2.35 12.26 -2.76
N VAL A 13 1.37 11.44 -2.37
CA VAL A 13 1.35 10.68 -1.11
C VAL A 13 1.47 9.19 -1.44
N TYR A 14 2.41 8.52 -0.79
CA TYR A 14 2.68 7.10 -0.94
C TYR A 14 2.29 6.37 0.33
N VAL A 15 1.58 5.25 0.22
CA VAL A 15 1.13 4.46 1.37
C VAL A 15 1.46 2.99 1.12
N HIS A 16 2.27 2.40 2.01
CA HIS A 16 2.50 0.95 1.99
C HIS A 16 1.54 0.29 2.99
N VAL A 17 0.63 -0.52 2.45
CA VAL A 17 -0.54 -1.04 3.15
C VAL A 17 -0.70 -2.54 2.91
N LYS A 18 -1.21 -3.25 3.92
CA LYS A 18 -1.70 -4.62 3.81
C LYS A 18 -3.22 -4.64 3.76
N TYR A 19 -3.78 -5.17 2.69
CA TYR A 19 -5.21 -5.49 2.58
C TYR A 19 -5.47 -6.95 2.92
N GLN A 20 -6.53 -7.22 3.68
CA GLN A 20 -6.99 -8.56 4.03
C GLN A 20 -8.51 -8.54 4.07
N ASN A 21 -9.16 -9.55 3.49
CA ASN A 21 -10.61 -9.67 3.50
C ASN A 21 -11.14 -10.30 4.80
N ASN A 22 -10.32 -11.13 5.45
CA ASN A 22 -10.59 -11.78 6.72
C ASN A 22 -9.28 -12.18 7.42
N PRO A 23 -9.29 -12.67 8.68
CA PRO A 23 -8.07 -13.03 9.41
C PRO A 23 -7.25 -14.18 8.80
N GLN A 24 -7.86 -15.06 8.00
CA GLN A 24 -7.22 -16.22 7.38
C GLN A 24 -6.60 -15.89 6.01
N ASP A 25 -7.01 -14.79 5.39
CA ASP A 25 -6.45 -14.28 4.14
C ASP A 25 -5.01 -13.78 4.37
N ARG A 26 -4.03 -14.33 3.64
CA ARG A 26 -2.63 -13.86 3.70
C ARG A 26 -2.53 -12.38 3.35
N GLY A 27 -3.42 -11.90 2.49
CA GLY A 27 -3.58 -10.51 2.09
C GLY A 27 -2.75 -10.11 0.87
N THR A 28 -2.95 -8.86 0.46
CA THR A 28 -2.21 -8.20 -0.61
C THR A 28 -1.34 -7.10 -0.01
N ALA A 29 -0.06 -7.09 -0.36
CA ALA A 29 0.85 -5.97 -0.11
C ALA A 29 0.68 -4.97 -1.26
N SER A 30 0.30 -3.75 -0.91
CA SER A 30 0.02 -2.70 -1.89
C SER A 30 0.80 -1.44 -1.58
N VAL A 31 1.19 -0.75 -2.64
CA VAL A 31 1.63 0.65 -2.57
C VAL A 31 0.58 1.48 -3.28
N ASP A 32 -0.21 2.23 -2.51
CA ASP A 32 -1.13 3.22 -3.05
C ASP A 32 -0.41 4.55 -3.22
N ILE A 33 -0.68 5.22 -4.34
CA ILE A 33 -0.11 6.51 -4.68
C ILE A 33 -1.27 7.44 -4.98
N TYR A 34 -1.35 8.55 -4.26
CA TYR A 34 -2.38 9.58 -4.44
C TYR A 34 -1.75 10.89 -4.86
N ARG A 35 -2.35 11.56 -5.86
CA ARG A 35 -2.07 12.98 -6.13
C ARG A 35 -3.09 13.85 -5.41
N VAL A 36 -2.64 14.81 -4.61
CA VAL A 36 -3.48 15.72 -3.83
C VAL A 36 -3.32 17.15 -4.34
N ASN A 37 -4.40 17.80 -4.76
CA ASN A 37 -4.36 19.19 -5.21
C ASN A 37 -4.27 20.20 -4.05
N ASP A 38 -4.07 21.48 -4.37
CA ASP A 38 -3.95 22.58 -3.38
C ASP A 38 -5.20 22.77 -2.50
N GLN A 39 -6.35 22.24 -2.90
CA GLN A 39 -7.59 22.24 -2.10
C GLN A 39 -7.67 21.03 -1.14
N GLY A 40 -6.61 20.23 -1.05
CA GLY A 40 -6.54 19.02 -0.24
C GLY A 40 -7.40 17.88 -0.78
N LYS A 41 -7.70 17.85 -2.09
CA LYS A 41 -8.50 16.78 -2.71
C LYS A 41 -7.61 15.80 -3.44
N ILE A 42 -7.90 14.50 -3.27
CA ILE A 42 -7.32 13.45 -4.11
C ILE A 42 -7.88 13.62 -5.52
N THR A 43 -7.00 13.78 -6.50
CA THR A 43 -7.35 14.01 -7.91
C THR A 43 -6.93 12.86 -8.82
N GLU A 44 -6.00 12.02 -8.37
CA GLU A 44 -5.50 10.88 -9.11
C GLU A 44 -5.08 9.78 -8.13
N HIS A 45 -5.23 8.52 -8.53
CA HIS A 45 -4.90 7.35 -7.73
C HIS A 45 -4.29 6.26 -8.63
N TRP A 46 -3.20 5.68 -8.17
CA TRP A 46 -2.61 4.47 -8.73
C TRP A 46 -2.27 3.51 -7.60
N ASP A 47 -2.22 2.24 -7.95
CA ASP A 47 -1.74 1.21 -7.04
C ASP A 47 -0.82 0.23 -7.78
N VAL A 48 0.02 -0.41 -6.98
CA VAL A 48 0.66 -1.68 -7.36
C VAL A 48 0.29 -2.68 -6.29
N ASN A 49 -0.23 -3.82 -6.72
CA ASN A 49 -0.76 -4.87 -5.86
C ASN A 49 0.04 -6.15 -6.06
N GLN A 50 0.51 -6.74 -4.96
CA GLN A 50 1.14 -8.05 -4.95
C GLN A 50 0.57 -8.91 -3.83
N ASP A 51 0.12 -10.12 -4.16
CA ASP A 51 -0.32 -11.07 -3.14
C ASP A 51 0.84 -11.44 -2.21
N VAL A 52 0.57 -11.46 -0.90
CA VAL A 52 1.54 -11.93 0.08
C VAL A 52 1.78 -13.42 -0.18
N PRO A 53 3.02 -13.82 -0.55
CA PRO A 53 3.28 -15.17 -1.00
C PRO A 53 3.13 -16.16 0.16
N GLU A 54 2.73 -17.39 -0.16
CA GLU A 54 2.74 -18.48 0.82
C GLU A 54 4.16 -18.83 1.28
N LYS A 55 5.12 -18.73 0.36
CA LYS A 55 6.53 -19.00 0.58
C LYS A 55 7.35 -17.85 0.00
N SER A 56 8.13 -17.19 0.86
CA SER A 56 9.09 -16.17 0.44
C SER A 56 10.43 -16.82 0.07
N ALA A 57 11.14 -16.19 -0.88
CA ALA A 57 12.52 -16.53 -1.19
C ALA A 57 13.53 -15.84 -0.25
N ASN A 58 13.06 -14.88 0.56
CA ASN A 58 13.84 -14.22 1.60
C ASN A 58 13.21 -14.46 2.98
N ASP A 59 13.99 -14.23 4.04
CA ASP A 59 13.53 -14.43 5.43
C ASP A 59 12.81 -13.20 6.02
N ASN A 60 12.76 -12.09 5.27
CA ASN A 60 12.10 -10.86 5.71
C ASN A 60 10.60 -10.90 5.38
N THR A 61 9.83 -10.10 6.11
CA THR A 61 8.42 -9.89 5.72
C THR A 61 8.32 -8.90 4.56
N MET A 62 7.20 -8.92 3.83
CA MET A 62 6.90 -7.92 2.80
C MET A 62 6.77 -6.49 3.37
N PHE A 63 6.61 -6.36 4.69
CA PHE A 63 6.28 -5.12 5.39
C PHE A 63 7.32 -4.73 6.44
#